data_AF-A0A3D8HTB3-F1
#
_entry.id   AF-A0A3D8HTB3-F1
#
_cell.length_a   1.000
_cell.length_b   1.000
_cell.length_c   1.000
_cell.angle_alpha   90.00
_cell.angle_beta   90.00
_cell.angle_gamma   90.00
#
_symmetry.space_group_name_H-M   'P 1'
#
loop_
_entity.id
_entity.type
_entity.pdbx_description
1 polymer ?
#
loop_
_entity_poly.entity_id
_entity_poly.type
_entity_poly.pdbx_seq_one_letter_code
_entity_poly.pdbx_strand_id
1 'polypeptide(L)' 'MENFEEKIQKTKEILSKLNAEDLSLKESLELYKVGMQELKLAQEMLEKAQMEYEEIKQNEQDKQEK' A
#
# COMPACT_ATOMS: atom_id res chain seq x y z
N MET A 1 -8.44 11.79 -0.49
CA MET A 1 -8.09 10.36 -0.33
C MET A 1 -6.73 10.21 -0.97
N GLU A 2 -5.78 9.62 -0.25
CA GLU A 2 -4.44 9.43 -0.79
C GLU A 2 -4.42 8.21 -1.71
N ASN A 3 -3.72 8.32 -2.85
CA ASN A 3 -3.59 7.22 -3.81
C ASN A 3 -2.44 6.27 -3.43
N PHE A 4 -2.34 5.16 -4.16
CA PHE A 4 -1.35 4.11 -3.89
C PHE A 4 0.08 4.67 -3.95
N GLU A 5 0.37 5.49 -4.96
CA GLU A 5 1.67 6.11 -5.19
C GLU A 5 2.08 7.03 -4.03
N GLU A 6 1.15 7.84 -3.52
CA GLU A 6 1.35 8.70 -2.36
C GLU A 6 1.66 7.88 -1.10
N LYS A 7 0.97 6.76 -0.89
CA LYS A 7 1.24 5.88 0.27
C LYS A 7 2.61 5.22 0.19
N ILE A 8 3.00 4.72 -0.99
CA ILE A 8 4.34 4.17 -1.22
C ILE A 8 5.42 5.25 -1.03
N GLN A 9 5.17 6.47 -1.51
CA GLN A 9 6.10 7.58 -1.34
C GLN A 9 6.29 7.94 0.13
N LYS A 10 5.22 8.03 0.91
CA LYS A 10 5.28 8.23 2.37
C LYS A 10 6.05 7.12 3.08
N THR A 11 5.81 5.86 2.73
CA THR A 11 6.58 4.75 3.31
C THR A 11 8.07 4.89 3.02
N LYS A 12 8.46 5.27 1.80
CA LYS A 12 9.88 5.51 1.44
C LYS A 12 10.51 6.64 2.25
N GLU A 13 9.76 7.71 2.48
CA GLU A 13 10.20 8.82 3.33
C GLU A 13 10.38 8.39 4.79
N ILE A 14 9.45 7.59 5.32
CA ILE A 14 9.53 7.02 6.67
C ILE A 14 10.75 6.10 6.79
N LEU A 15 11.00 5.22 5.82
CA LEU A 15 12.19 4.38 5.79
C LEU A 15 13.48 5.19 5.74
N SER A 16 13.50 6.28 4.95
CA SER A 16 14.65 7.18 4.87
C SER A 16 14.91 7.86 6.21
N LYS A 17 13.85 8.27 6.93
CA LYS A 17 13.96 8.82 8.29
C LYS A 17 14.47 7.78 9.27
N LEU A 18 13.95 6.55 9.24
CA LEU A 18 14.39 5.46 10.12
C LEU A 18 15.87 5.10 9.97
N ASN A 19 16.47 5.37 8.80
CA ASN A 19 17.90 5.17 8.55
C ASN A 19 18.77 6.35 9.03
N ALA A 20 18.19 7.44 9.52
CA ALA A 20 18.95 8.56 10.06
C ALA A 20 19.53 8.19 11.44
N GLU A 21 20.78 8.57 11.70
CA GLU A 21 21.53 8.19 12.91
C GLU A 21 21.07 8.90 14.20
N ASP A 22 20.14 9.86 14.11
CA ASP A 22 19.75 10.75 15.21
C ASP A 22 18.30 10.53 15.69
N LEU A 23 17.86 9.28 15.72
CA LEU A 23 16.48 8.90 16.02
C LEU A 23 16.37 8.16 17.36
N SER A 24 15.53 8.66 18.27
CA SER A 24 15.30 7.96 19.53
C SER A 24 14.51 6.68 19.30
N LEU A 25 14.70 5.68 20.17
CA LEU A 25 13.98 4.40 20.07
C LEU A 25 12.46 4.58 20.00
N LYS A 26 11.92 5.56 20.72
CA LYS A 26 10.48 5.85 20.73
C LYS A 26 10.01 6.37 19.37
N GLU A 27 10.75 7.32 18.80
CA GLU A 27 10.44 7.89 17.48
C GLU A 27 10.59 6.82 16.38
N SER A 28 11.60 5.94 16.48
CA SER A 28 11.78 4.84 15.54
C SER A 28 10.60 3.87 15.56
N LEU A 29 10.06 3.56 16.75
CA LEU A 29 8.88 2.71 16.88
C LEU A 29 7.61 3.39 16.36
N GLU A 30 7.45 4.69 16.56
CA GLU A 30 6.32 5.47 16.02
C GLU A 30 6.37 5.53 14.49
N LEU A 31 7.52 5.89 13.92
CA LEU A 31 7.75 5.90 12.48
C LEU A 31 7.51 4.53 11.85
N TYR A 32 8.03 3.46 12.46
CA TYR A 32 7.82 2.10 11.99
C TYR A 32 6.32 1.73 11.95
N LYS A 33 5.56 2.06 13.00
CA LYS A 33 4.11 1.81 13.04
C LYS A 33 3.37 2.55 11.94
N VAL A 34 3.71 3.82 11.71
CA VAL A 34 3.10 4.62 10.64
C VAL A 34 3.46 4.03 9.28
N GLY A 35 4.72 3.70 9.03
CA GLY A 35 5.17 3.10 7.78
C GLY A 35 4.47 1.77 7.47
N MET A 36 4.28 0.93 8.49
CA MET A 36 3.52 -0.33 8.39
C MET A 36 2.04 -0.11 8.08
N GLN A 37 1.41 0.92 8.67
CA GLN A 37 0.03 1.26 8.34
C GLN A 37 -0.12 1.73 6.90
N GLU A 38 0.78 2.60 6.43
CA GLU A 38 0.78 3.09 5.04
C GLU A 38 0.97 1.93 4.05
N LEU A 39 1.89 1.00 4.33
CA LEU A 39 2.10 -0.22 3.53
C LEU A 39 0.85 -1.11 3.49
N LYS A 40 0.20 -1.31 4.65
CA LYS A 40 -1.01 -2.12 4.73
C LYS A 40 -2.12 -1.53 3.87
N LEU A 41 -2.33 -0.23 3.94
CA LEU A 41 -3.34 0.45 3.12
C LEU A 41 -3.02 0.34 1.62
N ALA A 42 -1.75 0.48 1.24
CA ALA A 42 -1.31 0.28 -0.14
C ALA A 42 -1.56 -1.15 -0.63
N GLN A 43 -1.34 -2.15 0.23
CA GLN A 43 -1.63 -3.55 -0.07
C GLN A 43 -3.13 -3.82 -0.25
N GLU A 44 -3.98 -3.27 0.62
CA GLU A 44 -5.44 -3.37 0.48
C GLU A 44 -5.95 -2.76 -0.84
N MET A 45 -5.29 -1.70 -1.33
CA MET A 45 -5.62 -1.11 -2.64
C MET A 45 -5.25 -2.05 -3.80
N LEU A 46 -4.11 -2.74 -3.72
CA LEU A 46 -3.72 -3.72 -4.74
C LEU A 46 -4.64 -4.93 -4.75
N GLU A 47 -5.02 -5.44 -3.58
CA GLU A 47 -5.95 -6.56 -3.47
C GLU A 47 -7.31 -6.21 -4.08
N LYS A 48 -7.82 -5.00 -3.84
CA LYS A 48 -9.05 -4.51 -4.48
C LYS A 48 -8.92 -4.43 -6.00
N ALA A 49 -7.82 -3.87 -6.50
CA ALA A 49 -7.58 -3.79 -7.94
C ALA A 49 -7.47 -5.18 -8.60
N GLN A 50 -6.87 -6.16 -7.90
CA GLN A 50 -6.82 -7.55 -8.36
C GLN A 50 -8.21 -8.19 -8.42
N MET A 51 -9.04 -7.99 -7.38
CA MET A 51 -10.42 -8.49 -7.38
C MET A 51 -11.25 -7.87 -8.50
N GLU A 52 -11.18 -6.55 -8.69
CA GLU A 52 -11.87 -5.85 -9.79
C GLU A 52 -11.41 -6.40 -11.16
N TYR A 53 -10.12 -6.66 -11.33
CA TYR A 53 -9.59 -7.27 -12.55
C TYR A 53 -10.13 -8.69 -12.79
N GLU A 54 -10.18 -9.53 -11.75
CA GLU A 54 -10.72 -10.87 -11.84
C GLU A 54 -12.21 -10.87 -12.18
N GLU A 55 -12.99 -9.97 -11.58
CA GLU A 55 -14.41 -9.79 -11.89
C GLU A 55 -14.63 -9.35 -13.34
N ILE A 56 -13.84 -8.39 -13.84
CA ILE A 56 -13.92 -7.96 -15.25
C ILE A 56 -13.61 -9.14 -16.17
N LYS A 57 -12.54 -9.89 -15.87
CA LYS A 57 -12.13 -11.05 -16.66
C LYS A 57 -13.21 -12.14 -16.70
N GLN A 58 -13.82 -12.48 -15.56
CA GLN A 58 -14.92 -13.45 -15.50
C GLN A 58 -16.14 -12.96 -16.32
N ASN A 59 -16.52 -11.68 -16.15
CA ASN A 59 -17.63 -11.09 -16.90
C ASN A 59 -17.40 -11.07 -18.42
N GLU A 60 -16.15 -10.94 -18.89
CA GLU A 60 -15.83 -11.04 -20.31
C GLU A 60 -15.89 -12.49 -20.82
N GLN A 61 -15.50 -13.47 -20.02
CA GLN A 61 -15.61 -14.90 -20.37
C GLN A 61 -17.08 -15.33 -20.47
N ASP A 62 -17.92 -14.93 -19.52
CA ASP A 62 -19.35 -15.25 -19.50
C ASP A 62 -20.13 -14.64 -20.69
N LYS A 63 -19.63 -13.55 -21.27
CA LYS A 63 -20.22 -12.93 -22.46
C LYS A 63 -19.81 -13.59 -23.78
N GLN A 64 -18.72 -14.36 -23.80
CA GLN A 64 -18.26 -15.06 -25.01
C GLN A 64 -18.88 -16.46 -25.15
N GLU A 65 -19.42 -17.03 -24.07
CA GLU A 65 -20.08 -18.34 -24.06
C GLU A 65 -21.61 -18.29 -24.27
N LYS A 66 -22.20 -17.10 -24.43
CA LYS A 66 -23.62 -16.88 -24.79
C LYS A 66 -23.77 -16.32 -26.20
#